data_AF-W5NRZ1-F1
#
_entry.id   AF-W5NRZ1-F1
#
_cell.length_a   1.000
_cell.length_b   1.000
_cell.length_c   1.000
_cell.angle_alpha   90.00
_cell.angle_beta   90.00
_cell.angle_gamma   90.00
#
_symmetry.space_group_name_H-M   'P 1'
#
loop_
_entity.id
_entity.type
_entity.pdbx_description
1 polymer ?
#
loop_
_entity_poly.entity_id
_entity_poly.type
_entity_poly.pdbx_seq_one_letter_code
_entity_poly.pdbx_strand_id
1 'polypeptide(L)'
;GLPTALKKGVVTLLSDYEVCKEGDVLTPEQARVLKLFGYEMAEFKVSIKYMWDAQSGRFQQMGDDLPESAPQSECESEEDDDS
;
A
#
# COMPACT_ATOMS: atom_id res chain seq x y z
N GLY A 1 -15.47 -9.02 6.26
CA GLY A 1 -16.38 -8.95 5.09
C GLY A 1 -17.57 -8.10 5.44
N LEU A 2 -18.18 -7.39 4.48
CA LEU A 2 -19.33 -6.52 4.75
C LEU A 2 -20.60 -7.35 5.02
N PRO A 3 -21.48 -6.95 5.97
CA PRO A 3 -22.72 -7.65 6.26
C PRO A 3 -23.77 -7.35 5.17
N THR A 4 -23.64 -8.00 4.02
CA THR A 4 -24.52 -7.78 2.85
C THR A 4 -25.40 -8.98 2.53
N ALA A 5 -26.60 -8.73 2.03
CA ALA A 5 -27.50 -9.73 1.49
C ALA A 5 -28.07 -9.30 0.14
N LEU A 6 -28.49 -10.27 -0.67
CA LEU A 6 -29.19 -10.00 -1.93
C LEU A 6 -30.69 -9.89 -1.66
N LYS A 7 -31.28 -8.71 -1.80
CA LYS A 7 -32.73 -8.50 -1.69
C LYS A 7 -33.27 -8.06 -3.05
N LYS A 8 -34.14 -8.88 -3.64
CA LYS A 8 -34.76 -8.60 -4.97
C LYS A 8 -33.72 -8.27 -6.07
N GLY A 9 -32.58 -8.97 -6.08
CA GLY A 9 -31.51 -8.74 -7.05
C GLY A 9 -30.59 -7.55 -6.74
N VAL A 10 -30.80 -6.83 -5.64
CA VAL A 10 -29.97 -5.70 -5.23
C VAL A 10 -29.14 -6.07 -4.00
N VAL A 11 -27.83 -5.79 -4.05
CA VAL A 11 -26.93 -5.95 -2.91
C VAL A 11 -27.32 -4.92 -1.85
N THR A 12 -27.71 -5.39 -0.67
CA THR A 12 -28.23 -4.57 0.43
C THR A 12 -27.39 -4.79 1.68
N LEU A 13 -26.98 -3.71 2.34
CA LEU A 13 -26.31 -3.77 3.64
C LEU A 13 -27.34 -4.09 4.74
N LEU A 14 -26.99 -5.00 5.65
CA LEU A 14 -27.89 -5.46 6.73
C LEU A 14 -27.86 -4.55 7.96
N SER A 15 -26.74 -3.88 8.19
CA SER A 15 -26.51 -2.93 9.28
C SER A 15 -25.37 -2.00 8.91
N ASP A 16 -25.32 -0.81 9.52
CA ASP A 16 -24.16 0.08 9.35
C ASP A 16 -22.87 -0.64 9.74
N TYR A 17 -21.81 -0.38 8.97
CA TYR A 17 -20.52 -1.04 9.14
C TYR A 17 -19.39 -0.02 8.96
N GLU A 18 -18.58 0.11 10.00
CA GLU A 18 -17.39 0.94 9.96
C GLU A 18 -16.24 0.15 9.33
N VAL A 19 -15.71 0.65 8.21
CA VAL A 19 -14.67 -0.07 7.45
C VAL A 19 -13.32 0.10 8.11
N CYS A 20 -12.95 1.32 8.53
CA CYS A 20 -11.67 1.63 9.18
C CYS A 20 -11.79 2.93 9.99
N LYS A 21 -10.85 3.15 10.91
CA LYS A 21 -10.70 4.40 11.67
C LYS A 21 -9.40 5.10 11.32
N GLU A 22 -9.37 6.41 11.58
CA GLU A 22 -8.14 7.19 11.45
C GLU A 22 -7.07 6.66 12.43
N GLY A 23 -5.84 6.51 11.92
CA GLY A 23 -4.69 6.03 12.68
C GLY A 23 -4.52 4.51 12.72
N ASP A 24 -5.55 3.74 12.33
CA ASP A 24 -5.44 2.28 12.27
C ASP A 24 -4.74 1.80 10.99
N VAL A 25 -3.90 0.78 11.12
CA VAL A 25 -3.31 0.10 9.96
C VAL A 25 -4.39 -0.69 9.23
N LEU A 26 -4.60 -0.38 7.95
CA LEU A 26 -5.62 -1.04 7.12
C LEU A 26 -5.26 -2.52 6.87
N THR A 27 -6.21 -3.42 7.11
CA THR A 27 -6.10 -4.81 6.67
C THR A 27 -6.34 -4.92 5.15
N PRO A 28 -5.86 -5.99 4.49
CA PRO A 28 -6.10 -6.21 3.07
C PRO A 28 -7.59 -6.22 2.69
N GLU A 29 -8.46 -6.76 3.55
CA GLU A 29 -9.91 -6.74 3.35
C GLU A 29 -10.49 -5.33 3.39
N GLN A 30 -10.06 -4.50 4.35
CA GLN A 30 -10.51 -3.11 4.46
C GLN A 30 -10.04 -2.28 3.24
N ALA A 31 -8.76 -2.42 2.87
CA ALA A 31 -8.20 -1.75 1.70
C ALA A 31 -8.92 -2.16 0.41
N ARG A 32 -9.27 -3.44 0.25
CA ARG A 32 -10.04 -3.94 -0.90
C ARG A 32 -11.43 -3.30 -0.96
N VAL A 33 -12.11 -3.17 0.17
CA VAL A 33 -13.42 -2.51 0.24
C VAL A 33 -13.30 -1.03 -0.14
N LEU A 34 -12.34 -0.31 0.43
CA LEU A 34 -12.10 1.11 0.12
C LEU A 34 -11.79 1.32 -1.37
N LYS A 35 -10.94 0.47 -1.95
CA LYS A 35 -10.64 0.46 -3.39
C LYS A 35 -11.88 0.20 -4.25
N LEU A 36 -12.74 -0.73 -3.85
CA LEU A 36 -13.97 -1.05 -4.58
C LEU A 36 -14.93 0.14 -4.63
N PHE A 37 -14.97 0.95 -3.57
CA PHE A 37 -15.80 2.16 -3.49
C PHE A 37 -15.09 3.43 -3.98
N GLY A 38 -13.83 3.35 -4.41
CA GLY A 38 -13.07 4.48 -4.94
C GLY A 38 -12.58 5.48 -3.88
N TYR A 39 -12.44 5.05 -2.62
CA TYR A 39 -11.85 5.89 -1.57
C TYR A 39 -10.32 5.80 -1.61
N GLU A 40 -9.68 6.91 -1.97
CA GLU A 40 -8.23 7.06 -2.00
C GLU A 40 -7.69 7.39 -0.59
N MET A 41 -7.19 6.38 0.11
CA MET A 41 -6.71 6.52 1.50
C MET A 41 -5.22 6.86 1.64
N ALA A 42 -4.48 6.88 0.53
CA ALA A 42 -3.03 7.09 0.56
C ALA A 42 -2.60 8.05 -0.56
N GLU A 43 -1.75 9.00 -0.20
CA GLU A 43 -1.11 9.90 -1.15
C GLU A 43 0.27 9.32 -1.54
N PHE A 44 0.47 9.01 -2.82
CA PHE A 44 1.75 8.56 -3.31
C PHE A 44 2.66 9.76 -3.61
N LYS A 45 3.84 9.82 -2.98
CA LYS A 45 4.84 10.87 -3.19
C LYS A 45 6.17 10.26 -3.58
N VAL A 46 6.83 10.89 -4.55
CA VAL A 46 8.21 10.58 -4.92
C VAL A 46 9.13 11.56 -4.20
N SER A 47 10.01 11.04 -3.36
CA SER A 47 11.06 11.83 -2.70
C SER A 47 12.39 11.61 -3.41
N ILE A 48 12.94 12.66 -4.00
CA ILE A 48 14.27 12.63 -4.61
C ILE A 48 15.28 12.60 -3.47
N LYS A 49 16.03 11.49 -3.32
CA LYS A 49 17.07 11.34 -2.28
C LYS A 49 18.41 11.97 -2.68
N TYR A 50 18.77 11.87 -3.96
CA TYR A 50 20.07 12.28 -4.46
C TYR A 50 19.99 12.79 -5.89
N MET A 51 20.90 13.70 -6.23
CA MET A 51 21.06 14.24 -7.57
C MET A 51 22.55 14.41 -7.87
N TRP A 52 22.95 14.01 -9.08
CA TRP A 52 24.28 14.25 -9.62
C TRP A 52 24.19 15.16 -10.84
N ASP A 53 24.94 16.25 -10.82
CA ASP A 53 25.10 17.14 -11.96
C ASP A 53 26.42 16.85 -12.67
N ALA A 54 26.33 16.29 -13.87
CA ALA A 54 27.48 15.91 -14.67
C ALA A 54 28.27 17.12 -15.22
N GLN A 55 27.65 18.28 -15.41
CA GLN A 55 28.34 19.47 -15.93
C GLN A 55 29.18 20.14 -14.85
N SER A 56 28.65 20.23 -13.63
CA SER A 56 29.38 20.83 -12.51
C SER A 56 30.16 19.82 -11.66
N GLY A 57 29.95 18.52 -11.87
CA GLY A 57 30.53 17.44 -11.06
C GLY A 57 30.03 17.43 -9.61
N ARG A 58 28.86 18.04 -9.35
CA ARG A 58 28.32 18.20 -7.99
C ARG A 58 27.34 17.09 -7.64
N PHE A 59 27.54 16.53 -6.46
CA PHE A 59 26.59 15.66 -5.80
C PHE A 59 25.74 16.46 -4.80
N GLN A 60 24.43 16.24 -4.80
CA GLN A 60 23.50 16.86 -3.86
C GLN A 60 22.58 15.79 -3.26
N GLN A 61 22.54 15.71 -1.94
CA GLN A 61 21.52 14.97 -1.21
C GLN A 61 20.30 15.88 -1.03
N MET A 62 19.12 15.35 -1.33
CA MET A 62 17.84 16.03 -1.23
C MET A 62 16.95 15.15 -0.34
N GLY A 63 16.31 15.71 0.69
CA GLY A 63 15.42 14.97 1.59
C GLY A 63 16.09 14.29 2.79
N ASP A 64 15.26 13.98 3.79
CA ASP A 64 15.65 13.28 5.02
C ASP A 64 15.70 11.76 4.79
N ASP A 65 16.66 11.07 5.42
CA ASP A 65 16.72 9.60 5.47
C ASP A 65 15.57 9.05 6.34
N LEU A 66 14.36 8.99 5.76
CA LEU A 66 13.22 8.33 6.39
C LEU A 66 13.49 6.82 6.44
N PRO A 67 13.42 6.15 7.62
CA PRO A 67 13.70 4.73 7.73
C PRO A 67 12.70 3.92 6.91
N GLU A 68 13.22 3.08 6.02
CA GLU A 68 12.48 2.18 5.15
C GLU A 68 11.72 1.14 5.98
N SER A 69 10.50 1.47 6.39
CA SER A 69 9.60 0.52 7.04
C SER A 69 8.88 -0.29 5.94
N ALA A 70 9.56 -1.30 5.39
CA ALA A 70 8.92 -2.35 4.60
C ALA A 70 9.47 -3.72 5.06
N PRO A 71 8.61 -4.70 5.41
CA PRO A 71 9.08 -6.05 5.69
C PRO A 71 9.61 -6.67 4.40
N GLN A 72 10.88 -7.04 4.39
CA GLN A 72 11.47 -7.85 3.33
C GLN A 72 10.80 -9.22 3.36
N SER A 73 9.97 -9.52 2.36
CA SER A 73 9.61 -10.89 2.05
C SER A 73 10.86 -11.59 1.52
N GLU A 74 11.41 -12.51 2.31
CA GLU A 74 12.51 -13.38 1.89
C GLU A 74 12.02 -14.24 0.70
N CYS A 75 12.55 -13.97 -0.50
CA CYS A 75 12.41 -14.86 -1.64
C CYS A 75 13.45 -15.98 -1.50
N GLU A 76 13.04 -17.10 -0.91
CA GLU A 76 13.81 -18.34 -0.90
C GLU A 76 13.98 -18.79 -2.37
N SER A 77 15.22 -18.80 -2.85
CA SER A 77 15.57 -19.41 -4.14
C SER A 77 15.98 -20.85 -3.86
N GLU A 78 15.18 -21.82 -4.30
CA GLU A 78 15.56 -23.23 -4.29
C GLU A 78 16.65 -23.43 -5.37
N GLU A 79 17.86 -23.80 -4.95
CA GLU A 79 18.92 -24.25 -5.87
C GLU A 79 18.64 -25.71 -6.25
N ASP A 80 18.19 -25.96 -7.48
CA ASP A 80 18.21 -27.29 -8.10
C ASP A 80 19.68 -27.71 -8.34
N ASP A 81 20.19 -28.60 -7.47
CA ASP A 81 21.47 -29.30 -7.61
C ASP A 81 21.30 -30.47 -8.59
N ASP A 82 21.73 -30.29 -9.84
CA ASP A 82 21.83 -31.35 -10.86
C ASP A 82 23.17 -32.10 -10.68
N SER A 83 23.11 -33.36 -10.22
CA SER A 83 24.20 -34.36 -10.29
C SER A 83 23.67 -35.77 -10.48
#